data_AF-A0A2R4TFF3-F1
#
_entry.id   AF-A0A2R4TFF3-F1
#
_cell.length_a   1.000
_cell.length_b   1.000
_cell.length_c   1.000
_cell.angle_alpha   90.00
_cell.angle_beta   90.00
_cell.angle_gamma   90.00
#
_symmetry.space_group_name_H-M   'P 1'
#
loop_
_entity.id
_entity.type
_entity.pdbx_description
1 polymer ?
#
loop_
_entity_poly.entity_id
_entity_poly.type
_entity_poly.pdbx_seq_one_letter_code
_entity_poly.pdbx_strand_id
1 'polypeptide(L)'
;MWTDGPTVDQVREASREAEPEAAEGLRYERRLSQETVALGAIRMALTPATAATGVGNGSRICPSAIETLWQNVSRPSPRTDRERALVYAVIVQVHNDHRRNQAHDYEICELLGGTGLAPLLRRTSVLLSPIEILTDHYAPSHAHLAWKYRLTPMTAPDAFRAVHADPKASPELIAAALTLVPALTGTFDTAASELRARLQELKGTA
;
A
#
# COMPACT_ATOMS: atom_id res chain seq x y z
N MET A 1 -18.28 2.34 -25.17
CA MET A 1 -17.42 2.67 -24.01
C MET A 1 -18.02 2.04 -22.77
N TRP A 2 -17.21 1.45 -21.89
CA TRP A 2 -17.66 0.86 -20.61
C TRP A 2 -16.62 1.08 -19.50
N THR A 3 -17.01 0.87 -18.25
CA THR A 3 -16.17 1.12 -17.06
C THR A 3 -15.82 -0.19 -16.35
N ASP A 4 -14.55 -0.35 -15.95
CA ASP A 4 -13.99 -1.45 -15.13
C ASP A 4 -14.23 -2.90 -15.59
N GLY A 5 -15.03 -3.13 -16.62
CA GLY A 5 -15.50 -4.46 -17.02
C GLY A 5 -14.49 -5.32 -17.79
N PRO A 6 -14.93 -6.06 -18.82
CA PRO A 6 -14.04 -6.87 -19.65
C PRO A 6 -12.94 -6.02 -20.32
N THR A 7 -11.86 -6.66 -20.74
CA THR A 7 -10.78 -5.97 -21.47
C THR A 7 -11.27 -5.52 -22.84
N VAL A 8 -10.53 -4.58 -23.46
CA VAL A 8 -10.86 -4.13 -24.83
C VAL A 8 -10.84 -5.30 -25.80
N ASP A 9 -9.88 -6.21 -25.66
CA ASP A 9 -9.78 -7.39 -26.53
C ASP A 9 -10.95 -8.36 -26.32
N GLN A 10 -11.37 -8.59 -25.07
CA GLN A 10 -12.55 -9.41 -24.77
C GLN A 10 -13.83 -8.84 -25.41
N VAL A 11 -14.04 -7.52 -25.35
CA VAL A 11 -15.22 -6.90 -25.97
C VAL A 11 -15.11 -6.92 -27.49
N ARG A 12 -13.92 -6.68 -28.04
CA ARG A 12 -13.68 -6.74 -29.49
C ARG A 12 -13.96 -8.14 -30.03
N GLU A 13 -13.48 -9.17 -29.35
CA GLU A 13 -13.71 -10.57 -29.71
C GLU A 13 -15.21 -10.90 -29.65
N ALA A 14 -15.87 -10.62 -28.52
CA ALA A 14 -17.30 -10.85 -28.37
C ALA A 14 -18.14 -10.09 -29.42
N SER A 15 -17.73 -8.88 -29.80
CA SER A 15 -18.44 -8.10 -30.83
C SER A 15 -18.28 -8.71 -32.22
N ARG A 16 -17.08 -9.23 -32.54
CA ARG A 16 -16.84 -9.94 -33.81
C ARG A 16 -17.61 -11.26 -33.90
N GLU A 17 -17.74 -11.97 -32.79
CA GLU A 17 -18.54 -13.21 -32.74
C GLU A 17 -20.04 -12.94 -32.91
N ALA A 18 -20.54 -11.84 -32.33
CA ALA A 18 -21.95 -11.48 -32.40
C ALA A 18 -22.35 -10.91 -33.77
N GLU A 19 -21.60 -9.91 -34.28
CA GLU A 19 -21.92 -9.20 -35.53
C GLU A 19 -20.63 -8.79 -36.29
N PRO A 20 -20.04 -9.66 -37.12
CA PRO A 20 -18.77 -9.40 -37.79
C PRO A 20 -18.71 -8.12 -38.63
N GLU A 21 -19.76 -7.84 -39.42
CA GLU A 21 -19.83 -6.68 -40.32
C GLU A 21 -20.01 -5.36 -39.56
N ALA A 22 -20.81 -5.36 -38.49
CA ALA A 22 -21.03 -4.18 -37.65
C ALA A 22 -19.85 -3.90 -36.71
N ALA A 23 -19.07 -4.93 -36.37
CA ALA A 23 -17.91 -4.81 -35.48
C ALA A 23 -16.68 -4.18 -36.17
N GLU A 24 -16.66 -4.14 -37.51
CA GLU A 24 -15.57 -3.55 -38.28
C GLU A 24 -15.59 -2.00 -38.19
N GLY A 25 -14.42 -1.39 -37.96
CA GLY A 25 -14.29 0.06 -37.84
C GLY A 25 -14.73 0.67 -36.48
N LEU A 26 -15.27 -0.13 -35.55
CA LEU A 26 -15.63 0.37 -34.21
C LEU A 26 -14.40 0.66 -33.34
N ARG A 27 -14.44 1.80 -32.63
CA ARG A 27 -13.48 2.15 -31.59
C ARG A 27 -13.97 1.66 -30.23
N TYR A 28 -13.25 0.71 -29.66
CA TYR A 28 -13.52 0.18 -28.32
C TYR A 28 -12.69 0.94 -27.28
N GLU A 29 -13.36 1.55 -26.31
CA GLU A 29 -12.73 2.30 -25.22
C GLU A 29 -13.25 1.78 -23.88
N ARG A 30 -12.32 1.39 -23.02
CA ARG A 30 -12.56 1.04 -21.62
C ARG A 30 -12.05 2.17 -20.74
N ARG A 31 -12.92 2.73 -19.90
CA ARG A 31 -12.53 3.68 -18.86
C ARG A 31 -12.37 2.99 -17.52
N LEU A 32 -11.49 3.53 -16.69
CA LEU A 32 -11.29 3.07 -15.33
C LEU A 32 -12.07 3.99 -14.39
N SER A 33 -12.69 3.43 -13.36
CA SER A 33 -13.23 4.23 -12.27
C SER A 33 -12.13 4.79 -11.38
N GLN A 34 -12.45 5.80 -10.57
CA GLN A 34 -11.54 6.32 -9.55
C GLN A 34 -11.08 5.22 -8.57
N GLU A 35 -11.93 4.22 -8.29
CA GLU A 35 -11.60 3.05 -7.46
C GLU A 35 -10.53 2.17 -8.11
N THR A 36 -10.68 1.88 -9.41
CA THR A 36 -9.70 1.10 -10.16
C THR A 36 -8.39 1.85 -10.35
N VAL A 37 -8.46 3.17 -10.54
CA VAL A 37 -7.28 4.03 -10.65
C VAL A 37 -6.52 4.07 -9.33
N ALA A 38 -7.21 4.34 -8.21
CA ALA A 38 -6.62 4.31 -6.88
C ALA A 38 -6.00 2.94 -6.55
N LEU A 39 -6.69 1.85 -6.86
CA LEU A 39 -6.17 0.50 -6.67
C LEU A 39 -4.88 0.25 -7.46
N GLY A 40 -4.85 0.68 -8.72
CA GLY A 40 -3.66 0.56 -9.57
C GLY A 40 -2.49 1.34 -9.00
N ALA A 41 -2.74 2.59 -8.62
CA ALA A 41 -1.75 3.47 -8.04
C ALA A 41 -1.16 2.91 -6.72
N ILE A 42 -2.01 2.35 -5.84
CA ILE A 42 -1.58 1.68 -4.60
C ILE A 42 -0.69 0.47 -4.92
N ARG A 43 -1.11 -0.42 -5.83
CA ARG A 43 -0.32 -1.61 -6.17
C ARG A 43 1.03 -1.26 -6.81
N MET A 44 1.06 -0.21 -7.62
CA MET A 44 2.31 0.31 -8.19
C MET A 44 3.23 0.88 -7.11
N ALA A 45 2.69 1.61 -6.13
CA ALA A 45 3.45 2.14 -5.00
C ALA A 45 4.07 1.02 -4.13
N LEU A 46 3.35 -0.10 -3.98
CA LEU A 46 3.80 -1.26 -3.20
C LEU A 46 4.80 -2.16 -3.96
N THR A 47 4.92 -2.04 -5.28
CA THR A 47 5.78 -2.91 -6.09
C THR A 47 7.24 -2.43 -6.04
N PRO A 48 8.21 -3.28 -5.63
CA PRO A 48 9.63 -2.93 -5.61
C PRO A 48 10.15 -2.51 -6.99
N ALA A 49 11.13 -1.61 -7.00
CA ALA A 49 11.87 -1.23 -8.18
C ALA A 49 12.89 -2.30 -8.60
N THR A 50 12.43 -3.43 -9.12
CA THR A 50 13.30 -4.37 -9.82
C THR A 50 13.09 -4.21 -11.33
N ALA A 51 14.16 -3.83 -12.06
CA ALA A 51 14.26 -3.77 -13.53
C ALA A 51 13.83 -2.48 -14.27
N ALA A 52 14.26 -1.30 -13.83
CA ALA A 52 14.46 -0.19 -14.77
C ALA A 52 15.62 0.68 -14.29
N THR A 53 16.70 0.66 -15.07
CA THR A 53 17.88 1.53 -14.98
C THR A 53 17.47 2.99 -14.80
N GLY A 54 18.16 3.68 -13.89
CA GLY A 54 17.71 4.93 -13.31
C GLY A 54 17.46 6.07 -14.28
N VAL A 55 16.42 6.85 -13.98
CA VAL A 55 16.34 8.32 -14.07
C VAL A 55 15.21 8.73 -13.10
N GLY A 56 15.50 9.61 -12.14
CA GLY A 56 14.52 10.46 -11.47
C GLY A 56 13.50 9.82 -10.51
N ASN A 57 13.41 10.38 -9.30
CA ASN A 57 12.28 10.20 -8.36
C ASN A 57 10.95 10.83 -8.87
N GLY A 58 10.73 10.85 -10.19
CA GLY A 58 9.54 11.38 -10.86
C GLY A 58 8.58 10.25 -11.21
N SER A 59 7.58 10.09 -10.35
CA SER A 59 6.35 9.31 -10.49
C SER A 59 6.31 8.14 -11.50
N ARG A 60 6.60 6.92 -11.01
CA ARG A 60 6.08 5.70 -11.65
C ARG A 60 4.56 5.65 -11.69
N ILE A 61 3.91 6.41 -10.82
CA ILE A 61 2.47 6.41 -10.64
C ILE A 61 1.91 7.54 -11.50
N CYS A 62 1.42 7.20 -12.68
CA CYS A 62 0.74 8.15 -13.56
C CYS A 62 -0.43 7.45 -14.26
N PRO A 63 -1.42 8.22 -14.76
CA PRO A 63 -2.63 7.63 -15.35
C PRO A 63 -2.34 6.59 -16.45
N SER A 64 -1.41 6.88 -17.37
CA SER A 64 -1.06 5.97 -18.46
C SER A 64 -0.43 4.66 -17.99
N ALA A 65 0.37 4.69 -16.91
CA ALA A 65 0.94 3.49 -16.34
C ALA A 65 -0.12 2.62 -15.64
N ILE A 66 -1.13 3.25 -15.04
CA ILE A 66 -2.28 2.57 -14.44
C ILE A 66 -3.17 1.93 -15.52
N GLU A 67 -3.39 2.62 -16.64
CA GLU A 67 -4.09 2.04 -17.79
C GLU A 67 -3.35 0.80 -18.32
N THR A 68 -2.01 0.89 -18.44
CA THR A 68 -1.16 -0.24 -18.86
C THR A 68 -1.25 -1.42 -17.88
N LEU A 69 -1.24 -1.14 -16.57
CA LEU A 69 -1.39 -2.17 -15.53
C LEU A 69 -2.69 -2.96 -15.69
N TRP A 70 -3.77 -2.30 -16.09
CA TRP A 70 -5.10 -2.90 -16.19
C TRP A 70 -5.52 -3.34 -17.58
N GLN A 71 -4.68 -3.12 -18.60
CA GLN A 71 -4.98 -3.43 -20.00
C GLN A 71 -5.49 -4.86 -20.19
N ASN A 72 -4.83 -5.82 -19.55
CA ASN A 72 -5.11 -7.26 -19.67
C ASN A 72 -5.88 -7.83 -18.47
N VAL A 73 -6.34 -6.99 -17.55
CA VAL A 73 -7.06 -7.42 -16.35
C VAL A 73 -8.54 -7.11 -16.49
N SER A 74 -9.34 -8.16 -16.62
CA SER A 74 -10.79 -8.07 -16.54
C SER A 74 -11.22 -7.78 -15.11
N ARG A 75 -12.14 -6.83 -14.90
CA ARG A 75 -12.75 -6.53 -13.59
C ARG A 75 -11.76 -6.37 -12.41
N PRO A 76 -10.84 -5.38 -12.44
CA PRO A 76 -9.95 -5.07 -11.34
C PRO A 76 -10.72 -4.86 -10.04
N SER A 77 -10.21 -5.43 -8.95
CA SER A 77 -10.82 -5.29 -7.63
C SER A 77 -9.79 -5.46 -6.51
N PRO A 78 -10.02 -4.82 -5.34
CA PRO A 78 -9.23 -5.07 -4.14
C PRO A 78 -9.27 -6.55 -3.74
N ARG A 79 -8.11 -7.11 -3.40
CA ARG A 79 -7.93 -8.50 -2.98
C ARG A 79 -8.08 -8.68 -1.47
N THR A 80 -7.89 -7.62 -0.70
CA THR A 80 -7.90 -7.64 0.77
C THR A 80 -8.65 -6.44 1.33
N ASP A 81 -9.11 -6.55 2.57
CA ASP A 81 -9.75 -5.41 3.27
C ASP A 81 -8.76 -4.26 3.49
N ARG A 82 -7.46 -4.56 3.60
CA ARG A 82 -6.41 -3.55 3.64
C ARG A 82 -6.32 -2.74 2.35
N GLU A 83 -6.33 -3.42 1.20
CA GLU A 83 -6.37 -2.73 -0.10
C GLU A 83 -7.65 -1.90 -0.23
N ARG A 84 -8.80 -2.46 0.16
CA ARG A 84 -10.10 -1.76 0.12
C ARG A 84 -10.10 -0.49 0.97
N ALA A 85 -9.56 -0.54 2.19
CA ALA A 85 -9.47 0.60 3.08
C ALA A 85 -8.51 1.68 2.56
N LEU A 86 -7.39 1.28 1.95
CA LEU A 86 -6.47 2.23 1.31
C LEU A 86 -7.11 2.92 0.10
N VAL A 87 -7.81 2.17 -0.76
CA VAL A 87 -8.56 2.75 -1.89
C VAL A 87 -9.57 3.78 -1.39
N TYR A 88 -10.34 3.43 -0.36
CA TYR A 88 -11.28 4.35 0.26
C TYR A 88 -10.59 5.60 0.80
N ALA A 89 -9.50 5.45 1.56
CA ALA A 89 -8.76 6.58 2.12
C ALA A 89 -8.17 7.51 1.06
N VAL A 90 -7.67 6.96 -0.05
CA VAL A 90 -7.16 7.74 -1.20
C VAL A 90 -8.28 8.58 -1.79
N ILE A 91 -9.41 7.95 -2.14
CA ILE A 91 -10.54 8.64 -2.77
C ILE A 91 -11.10 9.73 -1.87
N VAL A 92 -11.35 9.40 -0.59
CA VAL A 92 -11.86 10.37 0.39
C VAL A 92 -10.89 11.52 0.58
N GLN A 93 -9.58 11.26 0.60
CA GLN A 93 -8.58 12.32 0.70
C GLN A 93 -8.66 13.29 -0.48
N VAL A 94 -8.68 12.78 -1.71
CA VAL A 94 -8.81 13.63 -2.91
C VAL A 94 -10.13 14.40 -2.89
N HIS A 95 -11.23 13.75 -2.51
CA HIS A 95 -12.53 14.41 -2.39
C HIS A 95 -12.48 15.58 -1.39
N ASN A 96 -11.82 15.39 -0.26
CA ASN A 96 -11.67 16.42 0.77
C ASN A 96 -10.75 17.56 0.31
N ASP A 97 -9.61 17.24 -0.30
CA ASP A 97 -8.63 18.24 -0.76
C ASP A 97 -9.22 19.16 -1.83
N HIS A 98 -10.06 18.61 -2.71
CA HIS A 98 -10.69 19.34 -3.81
C HIS A 98 -12.15 19.75 -3.52
N ARG A 99 -12.67 19.42 -2.34
CA ARG A 99 -14.05 19.71 -1.89
C ARG A 99 -15.13 19.27 -2.89
N ARG A 100 -14.99 18.07 -3.46
CA ARG A 100 -15.94 17.50 -4.43
C ARG A 100 -15.97 15.99 -4.36
N ASN A 101 -17.08 15.38 -4.78
CA ASN A 101 -17.26 13.92 -4.74
C ASN A 101 -16.68 13.19 -5.98
N GLN A 102 -15.61 13.73 -6.56
CA GLN A 102 -14.94 13.17 -7.73
C GLN A 102 -13.43 13.31 -7.57
N ALA A 103 -12.72 12.20 -7.78
CA ALA A 103 -11.26 12.15 -7.84
C ALA A 103 -10.83 11.91 -9.27
N HIS A 104 -10.06 12.82 -9.86
CA HIS A 104 -9.46 12.60 -11.18
C HIS A 104 -8.17 11.79 -11.07
N ASP A 105 -7.83 11.09 -12.15
CA ASP A 105 -6.72 10.15 -12.17
C ASP A 105 -5.37 10.78 -11.81
N TYR A 106 -5.13 12.01 -12.29
CA TYR A 106 -3.90 12.74 -11.98
C TYR A 106 -3.83 13.15 -10.50
N GLU A 107 -4.95 13.52 -9.87
CA GLU A 107 -5.01 13.92 -8.45
C GLU A 107 -4.72 12.73 -7.55
N ILE A 108 -5.25 11.56 -7.90
CA ILE A 108 -4.95 10.29 -7.23
C ILE A 108 -3.44 10.00 -7.31
N CYS A 109 -2.86 10.15 -8.50
CA CYS A 109 -1.43 9.91 -8.71
C CYS A 109 -0.55 10.91 -7.93
N GLU A 110 -0.91 12.20 -7.97
CA GLU A 110 -0.20 13.27 -7.27
C GLU A 110 -0.27 13.10 -5.75
N LEU A 111 -1.44 12.76 -5.21
CA LEU A 111 -1.61 12.48 -3.77
C LEU A 111 -0.64 11.38 -3.32
N LEU A 112 -0.58 10.27 -4.05
CA LEU A 112 0.30 9.16 -3.68
C LEU A 112 1.79 9.47 -3.91
N GLY A 113 2.12 10.24 -4.94
CA GLY A 113 3.48 10.71 -5.20
C GLY A 113 3.99 11.71 -4.15
N GLY A 114 3.13 12.59 -3.64
CA GLY A 114 3.48 13.60 -2.65
C GLY A 114 3.39 13.10 -1.21
N THR A 115 2.22 12.62 -0.80
CA THR A 115 1.92 12.23 0.58
C THR A 115 2.47 10.85 0.94
N GLY A 116 2.43 9.90 0.00
CA GLY A 116 2.75 8.49 0.26
C GLY A 116 1.61 7.72 0.95
N LEU A 117 1.81 6.40 1.11
CA LEU A 117 0.80 5.48 1.62
C LEU A 117 0.70 5.43 3.14
N ALA A 118 1.81 5.57 3.89
CA ALA A 118 1.76 5.40 5.35
C ALA A 118 0.85 6.42 6.05
N PRO A 119 0.87 7.73 5.71
CA PRO A 119 -0.06 8.69 6.31
C PRO A 119 -1.54 8.41 6.00
N LEU A 120 -1.83 7.78 4.85
CA LEU A 120 -3.18 7.36 4.50
C LEU A 120 -3.59 6.14 5.33
N LEU A 121 -2.71 5.14 5.41
CA LEU A 121 -2.92 3.92 6.17
C LEU A 121 -3.21 4.21 7.66
N ARG A 122 -2.46 5.11 8.29
CA ARG A 122 -2.66 5.51 9.71
C ARG A 122 -4.05 6.08 10.00
N ARG A 123 -4.75 6.57 8.98
CA ARG A 123 -6.09 7.16 9.11
C ARG A 123 -7.19 6.17 8.75
N THR A 124 -6.83 4.99 8.25
CA THR A 124 -7.77 3.89 8.05
C THR A 124 -8.04 3.17 9.38
N SER A 125 -9.15 2.45 9.44
CA SER A 125 -9.47 1.56 10.56
C SER A 125 -8.69 0.23 10.53
N VAL A 126 -7.72 0.07 9.63
CA VAL A 126 -6.97 -1.19 9.49
C VAL A 126 -5.83 -1.22 10.49
N LEU A 127 -5.79 -2.29 11.29
CA LEU A 127 -4.72 -2.50 12.26
C LEU A 127 -3.37 -2.66 11.55
N LEU A 128 -2.36 -1.98 12.08
CA LEU A 128 -0.98 -2.20 11.71
C LEU A 128 -0.51 -3.55 12.28
N SER A 129 0.23 -4.31 11.50
CA SER A 129 0.90 -5.51 12.02
C SER A 129 2.03 -5.11 13.00
N PRO A 130 2.49 -6.02 13.87
CA PRO A 130 3.54 -5.70 14.85
C PRO A 130 4.79 -5.08 14.23
N ILE A 131 5.26 -5.60 13.09
CA ILE A 131 6.42 -5.04 12.40
C ILE A 131 6.16 -3.64 11.83
N GLU A 132 4.92 -3.36 11.42
CA GLU A 132 4.53 -2.05 10.92
C GLU A 132 4.40 -1.03 12.05
N ILE A 133 3.88 -1.41 13.22
CA ILE A 133 3.88 -0.57 14.42
C ILE A 133 5.31 -0.14 14.76
N LEU A 134 6.23 -1.11 14.80
CA LEU A 134 7.63 -0.83 15.11
C LEU A 134 8.30 0.00 14.01
N THR A 135 8.04 -0.30 12.73
CA THR A 135 8.57 0.50 11.62
C THR A 135 8.06 1.93 11.70
N ASP A 136 6.77 2.12 11.99
CA ASP A 136 6.14 3.43 12.08
C ASP A 136 6.79 4.33 13.12
N HIS A 137 7.19 3.71 14.25
CA HIS A 137 7.83 4.38 15.36
C HIS A 137 9.34 4.58 15.15
N TYR A 138 10.04 3.54 14.71
CA TYR A 138 11.50 3.50 14.75
C TYR A 138 12.20 3.80 13.45
N ALA A 139 11.55 3.75 12.28
CA ALA A 139 12.26 3.89 11.00
C ALA A 139 12.95 5.26 10.89
N PRO A 140 14.30 5.37 11.02
CA PRO A 140 15.00 6.64 10.87
C PRO A 140 15.47 6.81 9.42
N SER A 141 15.48 8.05 8.96
CA SER A 141 16.13 8.58 7.74
C SER A 141 15.82 7.86 6.43
N HIS A 142 16.41 6.68 6.17
CA HIS A 142 16.25 5.96 4.90
C HIS A 142 15.11 4.93 4.92
N ALA A 143 14.90 4.24 6.05
CA ALA A 143 13.78 3.31 6.19
C ALA A 143 12.43 4.07 6.20
N HIS A 144 12.44 5.33 6.66
CA HIS A 144 11.24 6.17 6.71
C HIS A 144 10.63 6.39 5.32
N LEU A 145 11.43 6.65 4.28
CA LEU A 145 10.91 6.87 2.93
C LEU A 145 10.33 5.58 2.33
N ALA A 146 10.99 4.44 2.56
CA ALA A 146 10.50 3.14 2.11
C ALA A 146 9.18 2.76 2.78
N TRP A 147 9.06 3.01 4.09
CA TRP A 147 7.81 2.87 4.82
C TRP A 147 6.75 3.84 4.33
N LYS A 148 7.07 5.13 4.28
CA LYS A 148 6.16 6.22 3.91
C LYS A 148 5.52 5.98 2.55
N TYR A 149 6.30 5.66 1.53
CA TYR A 149 5.81 5.59 0.16
C TYR A 149 5.41 4.19 -0.28
N ARG A 150 6.03 3.14 0.28
CA ARG A 150 5.86 1.76 -0.20
C ARG A 150 5.38 0.78 0.87
N LEU A 151 5.06 1.27 2.07
CA LEU A 151 4.73 0.44 3.24
C LEU A 151 5.73 -0.72 3.42
N THR A 152 7.01 -0.50 3.09
CA THR A 152 8.05 -1.50 3.26
C THR A 152 8.54 -1.44 4.70
N PRO A 153 8.25 -2.45 5.54
CA PRO A 153 8.65 -2.44 6.93
C PRO A 153 10.17 -2.61 7.08
N MET A 154 10.69 -2.23 8.25
CA MET A 154 12.03 -2.65 8.69
C MET A 154 12.12 -4.18 8.77
N THR A 155 13.33 -4.72 8.75
CA THR A 155 13.52 -6.14 9.03
C THR A 155 13.15 -6.43 10.49
N ALA A 156 12.62 -7.64 10.77
CA ALA A 156 12.29 -8.03 12.14
C ALA A 156 13.49 -7.95 13.11
N PRO A 157 14.72 -8.35 12.72
CA PRO A 157 15.90 -8.15 13.57
C PRO A 157 16.17 -6.68 13.89
N ASP A 158 16.07 -5.78 12.91
CA ASP A 158 16.36 -4.35 13.11
C ASP A 158 15.30 -3.67 13.98
N ALA A 159 14.02 -3.99 13.74
CA ALA A 159 12.92 -3.50 14.55
C ALA A 159 13.03 -3.98 16.01
N PHE A 160 13.38 -5.25 16.22
CA PHE A 160 13.58 -5.80 17.56
C PHE A 160 14.75 -5.13 18.29
N ARG A 161 15.89 -4.96 17.62
CA ARG A 161 17.06 -4.25 18.18
C ARG A 161 16.73 -2.81 18.54
N ALA A 162 15.95 -2.11 17.71
CA ALA A 162 15.54 -0.74 17.99
C ALA A 162 14.72 -0.64 19.29
N VAL A 163 13.77 -1.56 19.51
CA VAL A 163 12.98 -1.61 20.75
C VAL A 163 13.83 -1.97 21.96
N HIS A 164 14.75 -2.93 21.81
CA HIS A 164 15.65 -3.34 22.89
C HIS A 164 16.58 -2.20 23.31
N ALA A 165 17.08 -1.42 22.36
CA ALA A 165 17.94 -0.26 22.62
C ALA A 165 17.19 0.96 23.19
N ASP A 166 15.86 1.03 23.09
CA ASP A 166 15.07 2.14 23.62
C ASP A 166 14.63 1.89 25.08
N PRO A 167 15.24 2.58 26.07
CA PRO A 167 14.86 2.44 27.47
C PRO A 167 13.46 3.00 27.77
N LYS A 168 12.89 3.83 26.89
CA LYS A 168 11.59 4.47 27.05
C LYS A 168 10.48 3.81 26.22
N ALA A 169 10.75 2.69 25.55
CA ALA A 169 9.72 2.08 24.71
C ALA A 169 8.50 1.67 25.54
N SER A 170 7.32 2.05 25.06
CA SER A 170 6.04 1.79 25.71
C SER A 170 5.71 0.28 25.79
N PRO A 171 4.79 -0.13 26.67
CA PRO A 171 4.33 -1.52 26.75
C PRO A 171 3.85 -2.10 25.41
N GLU A 172 3.21 -1.26 24.57
CA GLU A 172 2.73 -1.64 23.24
C GLU A 172 3.89 -1.98 22.29
N LEU A 173 4.94 -1.14 22.26
CA LEU A 173 6.12 -1.37 21.42
C LEU A 173 6.88 -2.63 21.86
N ILE A 174 6.99 -2.85 23.18
CA ILE A 174 7.60 -4.07 23.73
C ILE A 174 6.79 -5.31 23.33
N ALA A 175 5.46 -5.27 23.46
CA ALA A 175 4.58 -6.37 23.08
C ALA A 175 4.65 -6.69 21.58
N ALA A 176 4.71 -5.66 20.73
CA ALA A 176 4.89 -5.81 19.29
C ALA A 176 6.22 -6.50 18.96
N ALA A 177 7.32 -6.10 19.59
CA ALA A 177 8.64 -6.75 19.41
C ALA A 177 8.64 -8.21 19.86
N LEU A 178 8.03 -8.51 21.00
CA LEU A 178 7.95 -9.88 21.50
C LEU A 178 7.14 -10.81 20.59
N THR A 179 6.18 -10.28 19.83
CA THR A 179 5.41 -11.05 18.82
C THR A 179 6.28 -11.49 17.65
N LEU A 180 7.40 -10.80 17.38
CA LEU A 180 8.33 -11.14 16.29
C LEU A 180 9.32 -12.25 16.68
N VAL A 181 9.51 -12.52 17.97
CA VAL A 181 10.53 -13.47 18.49
C VAL A 181 10.44 -14.87 17.90
N PRO A 182 9.26 -15.49 17.69
CA PRO A 182 9.20 -16.83 17.08
C PRO A 182 9.83 -16.91 15.68
N ALA A 183 9.88 -15.79 14.95
CA ALA A 183 10.51 -15.70 13.63
C ALA A 183 12.01 -15.33 13.71
N LEU A 184 12.51 -14.94 14.88
CA LEU A 184 13.88 -14.54 15.16
C LEU A 184 14.61 -15.69 15.86
N THR A 185 15.07 -16.68 15.10
CA THR A 185 15.70 -17.90 15.61
C THR A 185 16.88 -17.63 16.55
N GLY A 186 16.81 -18.06 17.82
CA GLY A 186 17.89 -18.32 18.80
C GLY A 186 18.86 -17.19 19.20
N THR A 187 19.07 -16.17 18.37
CA THR A 187 20.03 -15.09 18.62
C THR A 187 19.51 -14.04 19.61
N PHE A 188 18.20 -14.03 19.87
CA PHE A 188 17.54 -12.97 20.65
C PHE A 188 16.94 -13.46 21.97
N ASP A 189 17.21 -14.69 22.42
CA ASP A 189 16.54 -15.27 23.59
C ASP A 189 16.80 -14.51 24.90
N THR A 190 18.04 -14.07 25.13
CA THR A 190 18.41 -13.23 26.28
C THR A 190 17.71 -11.88 26.21
N ALA A 191 17.82 -11.17 25.08
CA ALA A 191 17.19 -9.87 24.87
C ALA A 191 15.66 -9.93 24.95
N ALA A 192 15.04 -11.02 24.49
CA ALA A 192 13.61 -11.26 24.62
C ALA A 192 13.21 -11.48 26.08
N SER A 193 14.04 -12.16 26.87
CA SER A 193 13.80 -12.35 28.30
C SER A 193 13.88 -11.03 29.07
N GLU A 194 14.84 -10.17 28.75
CA GLU A 194 14.95 -8.82 29.31
C GLU A 194 13.73 -7.95 28.98
N LEU A 195 13.27 -7.97 27.72
CA LEU A 195 12.05 -7.25 27.31
C LEU A 195 10.79 -7.78 28.01
N ARG A 196 10.69 -9.09 28.24
CA ARG A 196 9.58 -9.67 29.02
C ARG A 196 9.59 -9.19 30.46
N ALA A 197 10.75 -9.16 31.12
CA ALA A 197 10.88 -8.65 32.48
C ALA A 197 10.42 -7.18 32.57
N ARG A 198 10.92 -6.34 31.65
CA ARG A 198 10.53 -4.93 31.57
C ARG A 198 9.03 -4.73 31.36
N LEU A 199 8.41 -5.56 30.51
CA LEU A 199 6.97 -5.50 30.28
C LEU A 199 6.17 -5.83 31.54
N GLN A 200 6.64 -6.75 32.39
CA GLN A 200 5.97 -7.08 33.65
C GLN A 200 6.08 -5.95 34.67
N GLU A 201 7.26 -5.32 34.79
CA GLU A 201 7.46 -4.17 35.67
C GLU A 201 6.54 -3.00 35.31
N LEU A 202 6.40 -2.70 34.01
CA LEU A 202 5.51 -1.65 33.51
C LEU A 202 4.02 -1.97 33.69
N LYS A 203 3.64 -3.25 33.75
CA LYS A 203 2.25 -3.66 34.02
C LYS A 203 1.92 -3.68 35.51
N GLY A 204 2.89 -3.94 36.37
CA GLY A 204 2.72 -3.92 37.82
C GLY A 204 2.72 -2.52 38.45
N THR A 205 3.02 -1.49 37.65
CA THR A 205 3.06 -0.07 38.07
C THR A 205 1.86 0.75 37.57
N ALA A 206 0.92 0.12 36.86
CA ALA A 206 -0.34 0.70 36.37
C ALA A 206 -1.51 0.25 37.24
#